data_AF-A0A7X9IBD7-F1
#
_entry.id   AF-A0A7X9IBD7-F1
#
_cell.length_a   1.000
_cell.length_b   1.000
_cell.length_c   1.000
_cell.angle_alpha   90.00
_cell.angle_beta   90.00
_cell.angle_gamma   90.00
#
_symmetry.space_group_name_H-M   'P 1'
#
loop_
_entity.id
_entity.type
_entity.pdbx_description
1 polymer ?
#
loop_
_entity_poly.entity_id
_entity_poly.type
_entity_poly.pdbx_seq_one_letter_code
_entity_poly.pdbx_strand_id
1 'polypeptide(L)' 'MNAVKVAGWVSLGIGILIVIFAGISLLTGRNMFGFTHLVNFFHAANSFFLISVALFLAPVQFNVKKPE' A
#
# COMPACT_ATOMS: atom_id res chain seq x y z
N MET A 1 -8.25 -19.54 0.53
CA MET A 1 -7.86 -18.24 -0.07
C MET A 1 -6.35 -18.20 -0.16
N ASN A 2 -5.78 -17.90 -1.34
CA ASN A 2 -4.32 -17.83 -1.51
C ASN A 2 -3.75 -16.72 -0.62
N ALA A 3 -2.78 -17.05 0.22
CA ALA A 3 -2.14 -16.11 1.16
C ALA A 3 -1.61 -14.84 0.46
N VAL A 4 -1.13 -14.96 -0.77
CA VAL A 4 -0.69 -13.84 -1.62
C VAL A 4 -1.82 -12.85 -1.92
N LYS A 5 -3.02 -13.34 -2.24
CA LYS A 5 -4.19 -12.46 -2.47
C LYS A 5 -4.59 -11.74 -1.18
N VAL A 6 -4.56 -12.44 -0.05
CA VAL A 6 -4.88 -11.84 1.26
C VAL A 6 -3.88 -10.75 1.60
N ALA A 7 -2.57 -11.01 1.45
CA ALA A 7 -1.53 -10.02 1.67
C ALA A 7 -1.67 -8.80 0.73
N GLY A 8 -2.04 -9.02 -0.54
CA GLY A 8 -2.31 -7.94 -1.49
C GLY A 8 -3.46 -7.03 -1.05
N TRP A 9 -4.58 -7.61 -0.61
CA TRP A 9 -5.73 -6.86 -0.08
C TRP A 9 -5.42 -6.11 1.21
N VAL A 10 -4.67 -6.75 2.13
CA VAL A 10 -4.25 -6.11 3.39
C VAL A 10 -3.32 -4.92 3.10
N SER A 11 -2.35 -5.08 2.20
CA SER A 11 -1.44 -4.00 1.79
C SER A 11 -2.19 -2.83 1.15
N LEU A 12 -3.20 -3.13 0.31
CA LEU A 12 -4.07 -2.10 -0.28
C LEU A 12 -4.83 -1.33 0.81
N GLY A 13 -5.41 -2.05 1.78
CA GLY A 13 -6.14 -1.45 2.89
C GLY A 13 -5.26 -0.54 3.74
N ILE A 14 -4.02 -0.96 4.04
CA ILE A 14 -3.06 -0.15 4.79
C ILE A 14 -2.69 1.12 4.00
N GLY A 15 -2.45 1.01 2.69
CA GLY A 15 -2.18 2.17 1.83
C GLY A 15 -3.32 3.21 1.88
N ILE A 16 -4.58 2.76 1.79
CA ILE A 16 -5.75 3.64 1.88
C ILE A 16 -5.84 4.31 3.25
N LEU A 17 -5.64 3.56 4.34
CA LEU A 17 -5.66 4.10 5.70
C LEU A 17 -4.60 5.20 5.89
N ILE A 18 -3.39 4.99 5.36
CA ILE A 18 -2.32 5.99 5.43
C ILE A 18 -2.70 7.27 4.68
N VAL A 19 -3.35 7.17 3.52
CA VAL A 19 -3.86 8.34 2.78
C VAL A 19 -4.92 9.09 3.57
N ILE A 20 -5.85 8.37 4.23
CA ILE A 20 -6.87 8.98 5.10
C ILE A 20 -6.19 9.72 6.27
N PHE A 21 -5.23 9.08 6.94
CA PHE A 21 -4.46 9.73 8.01
C PHE A 21 -3.66 10.94 7.52
N ALA A 22 -3.11 10.89 6.31
CA ALA A 22 -2.44 12.04 5.69
C ALA A 22 -3.40 13.21 5.51
N GLY A 23 -4.63 12.95 5.02
CA GLY A 23 -5.68 13.95 4.86
C GLY A 23 -6.14 14.55 6.20
N ILE A 24 -6.33 13.72 7.22
CA ILE A 24 -6.69 14.19 8.56
C ILE A 24 -5.55 15.03 9.17
N SER A 25 -4.30 14.60 8.99
CA SER A 25 -3.13 15.33 9.48
C SER A 25 -3.00 16.69 8.78
N LEU A 26 -3.27 16.77 7.47
CA LEU A 26 -3.38 18.01 6.71
C LEU A 26 -4.43 18.96 7.30
N LEU A 27 -5.65 18.45 7.51
CA LEU A 27 -6.78 19.26 7.98
C LEU A 27 -6.60 19.75 9.42
N THR A 28 -5.96 18.94 10.26
CA THR A 28 -5.76 19.26 11.69
C THR A 28 -4.54 20.15 11.92
N GLY A 29 -3.62 20.25 10.94
CA GLY A 29 -2.35 20.95 11.11
C GLY A 29 -1.47 20.37 12.23
N ARG A 30 -1.78 19.15 12.70
CA ARG A 30 -1.07 18.44 13.77
C ARG A 30 -0.31 17.25 13.19
N ASN A 31 0.94 17.09 13.61
CA ASN A 31 1.78 15.95 13.26
C ASN A 31 1.31 14.71 14.02
N MET A 32 0.33 13.98 13.46
CA MET A 32 -0.29 12.83 14.15
C MET A 32 0.62 11.59 14.25
N PHE A 33 1.73 11.55 13.49
CA PHE A 33 2.67 10.42 13.45
C PHE A 33 4.14 10.85 13.62
N GLY A 34 4.43 12.06 14.11
CA GLY A 34 5.80 12.58 14.20
C GLY A 34 6.45 12.90 12.85
N PHE A 35 5.75 12.67 11.74
CA PHE A 35 6.14 13.13 10.42
C PHE A 35 5.83 14.63 10.28
N THR A 36 6.87 15.46 10.30
CA THR A 36 6.77 16.91 10.04
C THR A 36 6.33 17.21 8.61
N HIS A 37 6.59 16.29 7.67
CA HIS A 37 6.25 16.47 6.26
C HIS A 37 5.20 15.48 5.78
N LEU A 38 4.17 16.03 5.14
CA LEU A 38 3.13 15.30 4.41
C LEU A 38 3.68 14.23 3.46
N VAL A 39 4.84 14.53 2.85
CA VAL A 39 5.53 13.69 1.87
C VAL A 39 5.83 12.30 2.45
N ASN A 40 6.09 12.17 3.76
CA ASN A 40 6.37 10.88 4.36
C ASN A 40 5.14 9.97 4.42
N PHE A 41 3.94 10.53 4.62
CA PHE A 41 2.70 9.76 4.56
C PHE A 41 2.45 9.24 3.14
N PHE A 42 2.60 10.11 2.14
CA PHE A 42 2.46 9.71 0.74
C PHE A 42 3.52 8.69 0.33
N HIS A 43 4.75 8.83 0.80
CA HIS A 43 5.82 7.87 0.56
C HIS A 43 5.47 6.48 1.15
N ALA A 44 5.01 6.44 2.40
CA ALA A 44 4.58 5.20 3.03
C ALA A 44 3.39 4.56 2.30
N ALA A 45 2.35 5.34 1.99
CA ALA A 45 1.19 4.88 1.24
C ALA A 45 1.60 4.29 -0.12
N ASN A 46 2.49 4.97 -0.84
CA ASN A 46 2.96 4.53 -2.15
C ASN A 46 3.70 3.18 -2.08
N SER A 47 4.52 2.97 -1.05
CA SER A 47 5.19 1.68 -0.81
C SER A 47 4.17 0.55 -0.57
N PHE A 48 3.12 0.78 0.21
CA PHE A 48 2.06 -0.22 0.45
C PHE A 48 1.23 -0.50 -0.81
N PHE A 49 0.96 0.52 -1.64
CA PHE A 49 0.29 0.32 -2.93
C PHE A 49 1.15 -0.47 -3.92
N LEU A 50 2.44 -0.16 -4.02
CA LEU A 50 3.38 -0.92 -4.86
C LEU A 50 3.45 -2.40 -4.46
N ILE A 51 3.53 -2.68 -3.15
CA ILE A 51 3.50 -4.06 -2.63
C ILE A 51 2.19 -4.76 -3.01
N SER A 52 1.06 -4.07 -2.85
CA SER A 52 -0.25 -4.62 -3.24
C SER A 52 -0.30 -4.98 -4.73
N VAL A 53 0.09 -4.05 -5.59
CA VAL A 53 0.15 -4.24 -7.06
C VAL A 53 1.09 -5.39 -7.40
N ALA A 54 2.28 -5.44 -6.81
CA ALA A 54 3.24 -6.52 -7.03
C ALA A 54 2.67 -7.89 -6.64
N LEU A 55 1.97 -8.00 -5.50
CA LEU A 55 1.36 -9.24 -5.05
C LEU A 55 0.19 -9.69 -5.94
N PHE A 56 -0.53 -8.75 -6.57
CA PHE A 56 -1.58 -9.09 -7.53
C PHE A 56 -1.03 -9.46 -8.91
N LEU A 57 0.09 -8.87 -9.36
CA LEU A 57 0.72 -9.19 -10.64
C LEU A 57 1.65 -10.42 -10.59
N ALA A 58 2.29 -10.71 -9.45
CA ALA A 58 3.19 -11.86 -9.28
C ALA A 58 2.57 -13.21 -9.73
N PRO A 59 1.32 -13.57 -9.37
CA PRO A 59 0.70 -14.80 -9.85
C PRO A 59 0.39 -14.78 -11.36
N VAL A 60 0.22 -13.61 -11.99
CA VAL A 60 0.06 -13.50 -13.46
C VAL A 60 1.38 -13.85 -14.15
N GLN A 61 2.50 -13.37 -13.64
CA GLN A 61 3.82 -13.65 -14.21
C GLN A 61 4.26 -15.11 -14.04
N PHE A 62 3.91 -15.76 -12.93
CA PHE A 62 4.20 -17.19 -12.72
C PHE A 62 3.41 -18.12 -13.64
N ASN A 63 2.18 -17.74 -14.03
CA ASN A 63 1.36 -18.55 -14.92
C ASN A 63 1.81 -18.47 -16.39
N VAL A 64 2.40 -17.33 -16.78
CA VAL A 64 3.02 -17.15 -18.12
C VAL A 64 4.31 -17.96 -18.27
N LYS A 65 4.96 -18.35 -17.16
CA LYS A 65 6.29 -18.98 -17.16
C LYS A 65 6.28 -20.51 -17.02
N LYS A 66 5.14 -21.18 -17.21
CA LYS A 66 5.11 -22.64 -17.43
C LYS A 66 5.20 -22.92 -18.93
N PRO A 67 6.41 -23.13 -19.50
CA PRO A 67 6.51 -23.89 -20.72
C PRO A 67 6.16 -25.34 -20.38
N GLU A 68 5.14 -25.83 -21.07
CA GLU A 68 4.77 -27.24 -21.19
C GLU A 68 5.89 -28.05 -21.87
#